data_AF-A0A835GD13-F1
#
_entry.id   AF-A0A835GD13-F1
#
_cell.length_a   1.000
_cell.length_b   1.000
_cell.length_c   1.000
_cell.angle_alpha   90.00
_cell.angle_beta   90.00
_cell.angle_gamma   90.00
#
_symmetry.space_group_name_H-M   'P 1'
#
loop_
_entity.id
_entity.type
_entity.pdbx_description
1 polymer ?
#
loop_
_entity_poly.entity_id
_entity_poly.type
_entity_poly.pdbx_seq_one_letter_code
_entity_poly.pdbx_strand_id
1 'polypeptide(L)'
;MVQRIIEIVLQLTSIGLVIAAAGLWAGAGVDARPRHRDEQTFVGGTIWSQIIIPIGLMISKIVEEEIDIYVQGYYVLTGILLLWLTGGFLIAHELKCFGEWSRHDSLTEGNLSRSSRHLSRSSRNLSHSARVISSHILIEQFDRVYYAIGIIFVVAGAVKLCEIIFAIIRS
;
A
#
# COMPACT_ATOMS: atom_id res chain seq x y z
N MET A 1 2.52 24.56 -25.59
CA MET A 1 2.90 23.14 -25.75
C MET A 1 3.52 22.55 -24.49
N VAL A 2 4.58 23.14 -23.95
CA VAL A 2 5.32 22.63 -22.76
C VAL A 2 4.40 22.29 -21.58
N GLN A 3 3.43 23.14 -21.26
CA GLN A 3 2.52 22.90 -20.13
C GLN A 3 1.59 21.68 -20.32
N ARG A 4 1.14 21.39 -21.55
CA ARG A 4 0.34 20.18 -21.82
C ARG A 4 1.19 18.92 -21.67
N ILE A 5 2.47 18.99 -22.06
CA ILE A 5 3.41 17.87 -21.91
C ILE A 5 3.62 17.57 -20.41
N ILE A 6 3.80 18.61 -19.59
CA ILE A 6 3.96 18.45 -18.13
C ILE A 6 2.71 17.79 -17.51
N GLU A 7 1.52 18.23 -17.87
CA GLU A 7 0.25 17.66 -17.38
C GLU A 7 0.10 16.18 -17.74
N ILE A 8 0.36 15.82 -19.00
CA ILE A 8 0.33 14.43 -19.47
C ILE A 8 1.38 13.58 -18.74
N VAL A 9 2.60 14.10 -18.56
CA VAL A 9 3.67 13.39 -17.85
C VAL A 9 3.32 13.15 -16.38
N LEU A 10 2.74 14.13 -15.69
CA LEU A 10 2.29 13.98 -14.30
C LEU A 10 1.18 12.93 -14.18
N GLN A 11 0.19 12.94 -15.08
CA GLN A 11 -0.88 11.94 -15.12
C GLN A 11 -0.33 10.53 -15.37
N LEU A 12 0.54 10.36 -16.37
CA LEU A 12 1.16 9.07 -16.68
C LEU A 12 2.03 8.57 -15.52
N THR A 13 2.74 9.47 -14.85
CA THR A 13 3.55 9.11 -13.67
C THR A 13 2.66 8.64 -12.52
N SER A 14 1.56 9.33 -12.24
CA SER A 14 0.61 8.93 -11.20
C SER A 14 -0.03 7.57 -11.50
N ILE A 15 -0.49 7.33 -12.74
CA ILE A 15 -1.08 6.05 -13.14
C ILE A 15 -0.02 4.94 -13.11
N GLY A 16 1.20 5.21 -13.59
CA GLY A 16 2.31 4.26 -13.56
C GLY A 16 2.68 3.83 -12.14
N LEU A 17 2.67 4.75 -11.18
CA LEU A 17 2.88 4.45 -9.76
C LEU A 17 1.77 3.53 -9.20
N VAL A 18 0.51 3.82 -9.52
CA VAL A 18 -0.62 2.98 -9.06
C VAL A 18 -0.58 1.59 -9.69
N ILE A 19 -0.20 1.47 -10.97
CA ILE A 19 0.00 0.18 -11.64
C ILE A 19 1.16 -0.60 -11.00
N ALA A 20 2.26 0.06 -10.66
CA ALA A 20 3.36 -0.58 -9.94
C ALA A 20 2.91 -1.12 -8.58
N ALA A 21 2.10 -0.35 -7.83
CA ALA A 21 1.49 -0.83 -6.59
C ALA A 21 0.53 -2.01 -6.82
N ALA A 22 -0.24 -2.01 -7.91
CA ALA A 22 -1.08 -3.14 -8.32
C ALA A 22 -0.27 -4.40 -8.59
N GLY A 23 0.86 -4.26 -9.29
CA GLY A 23 1.79 -5.35 -9.56
C GLY A 23 2.41 -5.92 -8.29
N LEU A 24 2.83 -5.06 -7.36
CA LEU A 24 3.34 -5.48 -6.05
C LEU A 24 2.25 -6.17 -5.22
N TRP A 25 1.03 -5.65 -5.24
CA TRP A 25 -0.11 -6.23 -4.54
C TRP A 25 -0.47 -7.60 -5.12
N ALA A 26 -0.57 -7.75 -6.44
CA ALA A 26 -0.85 -9.04 -7.09
C ALA A 26 0.30 -10.06 -6.91
N GLY A 27 1.55 -9.59 -6.98
CA GLY A 27 2.75 -10.42 -6.83
C GLY A 27 3.00 -10.89 -5.40
N ALA A 28 2.39 -10.24 -4.39
CA ALA A 28 2.55 -10.63 -3.00
C ALA A 28 1.87 -11.98 -2.67
N GLY A 29 0.94 -12.49 -3.50
CA GLY A 29 0.23 -13.74 -3.20
C GLY A 29 -0.92 -13.54 -2.21
N VAL A 30 -1.84 -12.62 -2.56
CA VAL A 30 -3.01 -12.18 -1.78
C VAL A 30 -3.92 -13.32 -1.28
N ASP A 31 -3.81 -14.52 -1.84
CA ASP A 31 -4.74 -15.64 -1.62
C ASP A 31 -4.63 -16.42 -0.28
N ALA A 32 -3.71 -16.11 0.63
CA ALA A 32 -3.39 -17.07 1.70
C ALA A 32 -3.84 -16.76 3.15
N ARG A 33 -4.50 -15.64 3.49
CA ARG A 33 -4.87 -15.40 4.91
C ARG A 33 -6.16 -14.60 5.19
N PRO A 34 -7.14 -15.17 5.92
CA PRO A 34 -8.38 -14.50 6.30
C PRO A 34 -8.23 -13.41 7.40
N ARG A 35 -7.01 -13.15 7.91
CA ARG A 35 -6.78 -12.23 9.03
C ARG A 35 -6.81 -10.74 8.64
N HIS A 36 -6.59 -10.42 7.36
CA HIS A 36 -6.50 -9.02 6.87
C HIS A 36 -7.39 -8.78 5.63
N ARG A 37 -8.53 -9.49 5.54
CA ARG A 37 -9.44 -9.43 4.37
C ARG A 37 -9.97 -8.01 4.12
N ASP A 38 -10.24 -7.27 5.18
CA ASP A 38 -10.75 -5.90 5.09
C ASP A 38 -9.68 -4.93 4.57
N GLU A 39 -8.43 -5.12 4.99
CA GLU A 39 -7.28 -4.34 4.52
C GLU A 39 -6.98 -4.63 3.04
N GLN A 40 -7.02 -5.90 2.64
CA GLN A 40 -6.89 -6.30 1.24
C GLN A 40 -7.98 -5.68 0.37
N THR A 41 -9.23 -5.64 0.86
CA THR A 41 -10.36 -5.04 0.14
C THR A 41 -10.19 -3.53 0.04
N PHE A 42 -9.71 -2.88 1.11
CA PHE A 42 -9.46 -1.44 1.14
C PHE A 42 -8.32 -1.03 0.20
N VAL A 43 -7.20 -1.75 0.22
CA VAL A 43 -6.06 -1.53 -0.68
C VAL A 43 -6.46 -1.83 -2.12
N GLY A 44 -7.09 -2.97 -2.38
CA GLY A 44 -7.57 -3.34 -3.71
C GLY A 44 -8.55 -2.32 -4.28
N GLY A 45 -9.55 -1.90 -3.49
CA GLY A 45 -10.51 -0.86 -3.89
C GLY A 45 -9.83 0.49 -4.19
N THR A 46 -8.81 0.84 -3.42
CA THR A 46 -7.99 2.04 -3.68
C THR A 46 -7.24 1.92 -5.00
N ILE A 47 -6.56 0.82 -5.26
CA ILE A 47 -5.84 0.60 -6.52
C ILE A 47 -6.80 0.66 -7.72
N TRP A 48 -7.90 -0.08 -7.66
CA TRP A 48 -8.86 -0.16 -8.76
C TRP A 48 -9.54 1.18 -9.03
N SER A 49 -9.95 1.92 -7.98
CA SER A 49 -10.55 3.25 -8.15
C SER A 49 -9.58 4.25 -8.79
N GLN A 50 -8.31 4.23 -8.39
CA GLN A 50 -7.28 5.11 -8.94
C GLN A 50 -6.82 4.71 -10.35
N ILE A 51 -7.22 3.54 -10.87
CA ILE A 51 -7.00 3.15 -12.27
C ILE A 51 -8.25 3.50 -13.10
N ILE A 52 -9.42 3.05 -12.66
CA ILE A 52 -10.67 3.17 -13.44
C ILE A 52 -11.10 4.63 -13.57
N ILE A 53 -11.07 5.42 -12.49
CA ILE A 53 -11.57 6.80 -12.51
C ILE A 53 -10.73 7.68 -13.44
N PRO A 54 -9.37 7.70 -13.36
CA PRO A 54 -8.57 8.50 -14.30
C PRO A 54 -8.72 8.05 -15.76
N ILE A 55 -8.84 6.75 -16.03
CA ILE A 55 -9.09 6.25 -17.39
C ILE A 55 -10.44 6.73 -17.90
N GLY A 56 -11.49 6.63 -17.08
CA GLY A 56 -12.83 7.12 -17.42
C GLY A 56 -12.82 8.61 -17.74
N LEU A 57 -12.15 9.42 -16.90
CA LEU A 57 -12.00 10.86 -17.14
C LEU A 57 -11.18 11.17 -18.41
N MET A 58 -10.16 10.38 -18.74
CA MET A 58 -9.42 10.53 -19.99
C MET A 58 -10.29 10.21 -21.21
N ILE A 59 -11.09 9.15 -21.16
CA ILE A 59 -11.99 8.77 -22.26
C ILE A 59 -13.04 9.86 -22.49
N SER A 60 -13.69 10.36 -21.43
CA SER A 60 -14.70 11.41 -21.58
C SER A 60 -14.14 12.71 -22.17
N LYS A 61 -12.88 13.06 -21.87
CA LYS A 61 -12.20 14.20 -22.51
C LYS A 61 -11.95 13.98 -24.01
N ILE A 62 -11.73 12.73 -24.45
CA ILE A 62 -11.51 12.39 -25.86
C ILE A 62 -12.83 12.39 -26.64
N VAL A 63 -13.93 12.01 -25.99
CA VAL A 63 -15.27 11.92 -26.59
C VAL A 63 -15.99 13.29 -26.62
N GLU A 64 -15.34 14.36 -26.15
CA GLU A 64 -15.88 15.73 -26.08
C GLU A 64 -17.19 15.83 -25.27
N GLU A 65 -17.43 14.90 -24.33
CA GLU A 65 -18.51 15.06 -23.36
C GLU A 65 -18.12 16.16 -22.36
N GLU A 66 -18.97 17.18 -22.24
CA GLU A 66 -18.79 18.26 -21.25
C GLU A 66 -18.95 17.69 -19.83
N ILE A 67 -17.88 17.11 -19.28
CA ILE A 67 -17.80 16.83 -17.86
C ILE A 67 -17.56 18.14 -17.14
N ASP A 68 -18.46 18.47 -16.23
CA ASP A 68 -18.36 19.63 -15.37
C ASP A 68 -17.04 19.61 -14.59
N ILE A 69 -16.32 20.74 -14.61
CA ILE A 69 -15.03 20.92 -13.94
C ILE A 69 -15.13 20.62 -12.44
N TYR A 70 -16.30 20.85 -11.84
CA TYR A 70 -16.59 20.50 -10.45
C TYR A 70 -16.53 18.98 -10.21
N VAL A 71 -17.05 18.18 -11.13
CA VAL A 71 -17.04 16.72 -11.04
C VAL A 71 -15.62 16.20 -11.20
N GLN A 72 -14.85 16.73 -12.17
CA GLN A 72 -13.45 16.38 -12.34
C GLN A 72 -12.64 16.74 -11.07
N GLY A 73 -12.80 17.95 -10.54
CA GLY A 73 -12.13 18.39 -9.32
C GLY A 73 -12.46 17.52 -8.11
N TYR A 74 -13.73 17.14 -7.94
CA TYR A 74 -14.18 16.24 -6.88
C TYR A 74 -13.48 14.88 -6.94
N TYR A 75 -13.37 14.28 -8.13
CA TYR A 75 -12.70 12.99 -8.28
C TYR A 75 -11.20 13.05 -8.01
N VAL A 76 -10.50 14.11 -8.46
CA VAL A 76 -9.07 14.25 -8.19
C VAL A 76 -8.81 14.49 -6.69
N LEU A 77 -9.62 15.34 -6.04
CA LEU A 77 -9.50 15.59 -4.60
C LEU A 77 -9.79 14.33 -3.78
N THR A 78 -10.85 13.60 -4.13
CA THR A 78 -11.19 12.33 -3.48
C THR A 78 -10.09 11.31 -3.69
N GLY A 79 -9.48 11.25 -4.88
CA GLY A 79 -8.34 10.38 -5.17
C GLY A 79 -7.10 10.68 -4.32
N ILE A 80 -6.77 11.96 -4.13
CA ILE A 80 -5.66 12.37 -3.24
C ILE A 80 -5.92 11.92 -1.80
N LEU A 81 -7.12 12.20 -1.29
CA LEU A 81 -7.52 11.79 0.06
C LEU A 81 -7.47 10.27 0.22
N LEU A 82 -7.98 9.53 -0.76
CA LEU A 82 -7.97 8.07 -0.74
C LEU A 82 -6.55 7.50 -0.72
N LEU A 83 -5.66 8.04 -1.56
CA LEU A 83 -4.25 7.63 -1.62
C LEU A 83 -3.51 7.93 -0.33
N TRP A 84 -3.70 9.11 0.26
CA TRP A 84 -3.03 9.48 1.50
C TRP A 84 -3.57 8.76 2.73
N LEU A 85 -4.90 8.59 2.84
CA LEU A 85 -5.49 7.83 3.95
C LEU A 85 -5.06 6.37 3.88
N THR A 86 -5.09 5.76 2.69
CA THR A 86 -4.68 4.37 2.51
C THR A 86 -3.17 4.21 2.73
N GLY A 87 -2.36 5.08 2.14
CA GLY A 87 -0.91 5.04 2.32
C GLY A 87 -0.49 5.26 3.77
N GLY A 88 -1.09 6.25 4.44
CA GLY A 88 -0.86 6.53 5.85
C GLY A 88 -1.31 5.41 6.76
N PHE A 89 -2.46 4.78 6.50
CA PHE A 89 -2.94 3.63 7.24
C PHE A 89 -1.96 2.44 7.15
N LEU A 90 -1.48 2.12 5.95
CA LEU A 90 -0.51 1.03 5.74
C LEU A 90 0.83 1.30 6.46
N ILE A 91 1.35 2.53 6.37
CA ILE A 91 2.60 2.91 7.04
C ILE A 91 2.43 2.89 8.57
N ALA A 92 1.31 3.41 9.09
CA ALA A 92 1.06 3.45 10.52
C ALA A 92 0.87 2.05 11.13
N HIS A 93 0.21 1.15 10.39
CA HIS A 93 0.06 -0.24 10.79
C HIS A 93 1.43 -0.91 10.96
N GLU A 94 2.30 -0.75 9.97
CA GLU A 94 3.66 -1.31 10.01
C GLU A 94 4.49 -0.75 11.18
N LEU A 95 4.47 0.58 11.37
CA LEU A 95 5.20 1.23 12.46
C LEU A 95 4.73 0.76 13.84
N LYS A 96 3.43 0.50 14.01
CA LYS A 96 2.89 -0.03 15.25
C LYS A 96 3.34 -1.46 15.52
N CYS A 97 3.36 -2.31 14.49
CA CYS A 97 3.86 -3.69 14.60
C CYS A 97 5.34 -3.75 15.04
N PHE A 98 6.21 -2.89 14.49
CA PHE A 98 7.61 -2.80 14.93
C PHE A 98 7.76 -2.39 16.41
N GLY A 99 6.88 -1.51 16.90
CA GLY A 99 6.88 -1.04 18.29
C GLY A 99 6.47 -2.13 19.30
N GLU A 100 5.53 -3.00 18.93
CA GLU A 100 5.10 -4.11 19.77
C GLU A 100 6.13 -5.25 19.80
N TRP A 101 6.80 -5.53 18.67
CA TRP A 101 7.79 -6.61 18.61
C TRP A 101 9.08 -6.28 19.40
N SER A 102 9.54 -5.02 19.34
CA SER A 102 10.68 -4.53 20.12
C SER A 102 10.48 -4.64 21.65
N ARG A 103 9.23 -4.61 22.12
CA ARG A 103 8.92 -4.81 23.54
C ARG A 103 9.00 -6.28 23.95
N HIS A 104 8.71 -7.21 23.05
CA HIS A 104 8.65 -8.64 23.37
C HIS A 104 10.04 -9.31 23.41
N ASP A 105 10.99 -8.84 22.61
CA ASP A 105 12.37 -9.33 22.65
C ASP A 105 13.07 -8.98 23.98
N SER A 106 12.81 -7.78 24.51
CA SER A 106 13.37 -7.35 25.80
C SER A 106 12.91 -8.17 27.02
N LEU A 107 11.78 -8.89 26.91
CA LEU A 107 11.28 -9.80 27.96
C LEU A 107 11.76 -11.25 27.81
N THR A 108 12.25 -11.63 26.63
CA THR A 108 12.65 -13.00 26.33
C THR A 108 14.13 -13.24 26.67
N GLU A 109 14.98 -12.22 26.52
CA GLU A 109 16.40 -12.29 26.94
C GLU A 109 16.59 -12.45 28.47
N GLY A 110 15.67 -11.91 29.27
CA GLY A 110 15.73 -12.04 30.74
C GLY A 110 15.43 -13.46 31.27
N ASN A 111 14.75 -14.30 30.48
CA ASN A 111 14.33 -15.65 30.89
C ASN A 111 15.18 -16.80 30.31
N LEU A 112 15.97 -16.56 29.26
CA LEU A 112 16.82 -17.59 28.67
C LEU A 112 18.03 -17.98 29.53
N SER A 113 18.46 -17.11 30.45
CA SER A 113 19.59 -17.41 31.35
C SER A 113 19.26 -18.43 32.46
N ARG A 114 17.99 -18.85 32.61
CA ARG A 114 17.57 -19.79 33.67
C ARG A 114 17.18 -21.20 33.19
N SER A 115 17.06 -21.41 31.87
CA SER A 115 16.51 -22.65 31.29
C SER A 115 17.55 -23.47 30.50
N SER A 116 18.79 -23.55 30.99
CA SER A 116 19.86 -24.33 30.35
C SER A 116 20.16 -25.66 31.07
N ARG A 117 19.14 -26.36 31.59
CA ARG A 117 19.36 -27.62 32.32
C ARG A 117 18.47 -28.81 31.99
N HIS A 118 17.56 -28.72 31.02
CA HIS A 118 16.77 -29.89 30.62
C HIS A 118 16.32 -29.79 29.18
N LEU A 119 16.99 -30.46 28.23
CA LEU A 119 16.42 -30.80 26.92
C LEU A 119 17.20 -31.94 26.23
N SER A 120 17.07 -33.13 26.82
CA SER A 120 17.26 -34.41 26.12
C SER A 120 15.90 -35.10 26.00
N ARG A 121 15.03 -34.60 25.13
CA ARG A 121 13.86 -35.33 24.56
C ARG A 121 13.02 -34.37 23.73
N SER A 122 12.97 -34.59 22.41
CA SER A 122 11.73 -34.62 21.60
C SER A 122 12.02 -34.22 20.15
N SER A 123 12.44 -35.20 19.36
CA SER A 123 12.68 -35.07 17.91
C SER A 123 11.39 -35.08 17.07
N ARG A 124 10.20 -34.91 17.66
CA ARG A 124 8.89 -34.91 16.96
C ARG A 124 8.29 -33.52 16.72
N ASN A 125 8.90 -32.45 17.24
CA ASN A 125 8.39 -31.07 17.11
C ASN A 125 9.03 -30.26 15.96
N LEU A 126 9.97 -30.82 15.21
CA LEU A 126 10.67 -30.12 14.13
C LEU A 126 9.74 -29.75 12.95
N SER A 127 8.72 -30.55 12.64
CA SER A 127 7.78 -30.25 11.55
C SER A 127 6.83 -29.09 11.90
N HIS A 128 6.42 -28.99 13.16
CA HIS A 128 5.60 -27.88 13.64
C HIS A 128 6.43 -26.59 13.75
N SER A 129 7.68 -26.68 14.19
CA SER A 129 8.58 -25.53 14.27
C SER A 129 8.96 -24.97 12.89
N ALA A 130 9.23 -25.84 11.90
CA ALA A 130 9.50 -25.41 10.52
C ALA A 130 8.29 -24.71 9.86
N ARG A 131 7.06 -25.18 10.13
CA ARG A 131 5.83 -24.55 9.63
C ARG A 131 5.57 -23.17 10.29
N VAL A 132 5.91 -23.02 11.57
CA VAL A 132 5.83 -21.73 12.29
C VAL A 132 6.89 -20.74 11.77
N ILE A 133 8.12 -21.18 11.53
CA ILE A 133 9.19 -20.33 10.97
C ILE A 133 8.85 -19.85 9.56
N SER A 134 8.36 -20.75 8.69
CA SER A 134 7.92 -20.37 7.34
C SER A 134 6.77 -19.37 7.36
N SER A 135 5.85 -19.46 8.33
CA SER A 135 4.76 -18.51 8.46
C SER A 135 5.23 -17.13 8.92
N HIS A 136 6.24 -17.04 9.80
CA HIS A 136 6.81 -15.76 10.22
C HIS A 136 7.56 -15.05 9.09
N ILE A 137 8.35 -15.78 8.29
CA ILE A 137 9.08 -15.23 7.15
C ILE A 137 8.11 -14.70 6.08
N LEU A 138 7.01 -15.41 5.82
CA LEU A 138 5.98 -14.96 4.90
C LEU A 138 5.30 -13.69 5.40
N ILE A 139 4.89 -13.65 6.67
CA ILE A 139 4.25 -12.46 7.28
C ILE A 139 5.16 -11.24 7.15
N GLU A 140 6.45 -11.37 7.46
CA GLU A 140 7.42 -10.27 7.36
C GLU A 140 7.63 -9.79 5.92
N GLN A 141 7.57 -10.68 4.92
CA GLN A 141 7.63 -10.28 3.51
C GLN A 141 6.38 -9.53 3.06
N PHE A 142 5.19 -9.93 3.51
CA PHE A 142 3.94 -9.23 3.21
C PHE A 142 3.90 -7.83 3.82
N ASP A 143 4.28 -7.72 5.08
CA ASP A 143 4.32 -6.47 5.84
C ASP A 143 5.19 -5.41 5.13
N ARG A 144 6.36 -5.84 4.62
CA ARG A 144 7.24 -5.00 3.77
C ARG A 144 6.62 -4.59 2.44
N VAL A 145 5.83 -5.47 1.80
CA VAL A 145 5.14 -5.12 0.55
C VAL A 145 4.04 -4.09 0.78
N TYR A 146 3.25 -4.23 1.85
CA TYR A 146 2.23 -3.25 2.22
C TYR A 146 2.83 -1.90 2.60
N TYR A 147 3.97 -1.91 3.30
CA TYR A 147 4.75 -0.70 3.55
C TYR A 147 5.21 -0.02 2.25
N ALA A 148 5.74 -0.79 1.29
CA ALA A 148 6.15 -0.27 -0.02
C ALA A 148 4.96 0.30 -0.82
N ILE A 149 3.82 -0.40 -0.83
CA ILE A 149 2.57 0.08 -1.44
C ILE A 149 2.13 1.40 -0.76
N GLY A 150 2.23 1.47 0.57
CA GLY A 150 1.91 2.67 1.33
C GLY A 150 2.75 3.88 0.92
N ILE A 151 4.07 3.71 0.79
CA ILE A 151 4.97 4.76 0.27
C ILE A 151 4.56 5.17 -1.14
N ILE A 152 4.32 4.20 -2.03
CA ILE A 152 3.92 4.48 -3.41
C ILE A 152 2.64 5.29 -3.46
N PHE A 153 1.65 5.01 -2.60
CA PHE A 153 0.40 5.77 -2.53
C PHE A 153 0.62 7.19 -2.02
N VAL A 154 1.45 7.39 -1.01
CA VAL A 154 1.79 8.75 -0.53
C VAL A 154 2.44 9.57 -1.64
N VAL A 155 3.41 8.98 -2.36
CA VAL A 155 4.08 9.63 -3.49
C VAL A 155 3.10 9.90 -4.64
N ALA A 156 2.25 8.92 -5.00
CA ALA A 156 1.24 9.10 -6.04
C ALA A 156 0.24 10.21 -5.69
N GLY A 157 -0.17 10.29 -4.41
CA GLY A 157 -1.02 11.36 -3.90
C GLY A 157 -0.35 12.72 -3.96
N ALA A 158 0.96 12.80 -3.66
CA ALA A 158 1.73 14.04 -3.81
C ALA A 158 1.85 14.47 -5.28
N VAL A 159 2.07 13.54 -6.20
CA VAL A 159 2.07 13.82 -7.66
C VAL A 159 0.71 14.34 -8.11
N LYS A 160 -0.38 13.72 -7.65
CA LYS A 160 -1.77 14.17 -7.90
C LYS A 160 -2.06 15.55 -7.32
N LEU A 161 -1.53 15.86 -6.14
CA LEU A 161 -1.64 17.18 -5.55
C LEU A 161 -0.91 18.24 -6.40
N CYS A 162 0.30 17.94 -6.86
CA CYS A 162 1.04 18.80 -7.77
C CYS A 162 0.27 19.04 -9.08
N GLU A 163 -0.42 18.01 -9.61
CA GLU A 163 -1.31 18.13 -10.77
C GLU A 163 -2.43 19.15 -10.52
N ILE A 164 -3.13 19.05 -9.38
CA ILE A 164 -4.19 20.01 -9.00
C ILE A 164 -3.61 21.42 -8.84
N ILE A 165 -2.52 21.58 -8.08
CA ILE A 165 -1.92 22.89 -7.81
C ILE A 165 -1.51 23.56 -9.13
N PHE A 166 -0.91 22.80 -10.04
CA PHE A 166 -0.53 23.29 -11.35
C PHE A 166 -1.74 23.69 -12.19
N ALA A 167 -2.83 22.91 -12.14
CA ALA A 167 -4.08 23.24 -12.83
C ALA A 167 -4.74 24.50 -12.28
N ILE A 168 -4.74 24.71 -10.96
CA ILE A 168 -5.32 25.89 -10.31
C ILE A 168 -4.51 27.15 -10.61
N ILE A 169 -3.17 27.11 -10.48
CA ILE A 169 -2.30 28.27 -10.76
C ILE A 169 -2.44 28.72 -12.23
N ARG A 170 -2.79 27.79 -13.11
CA ARG A 170 -2.95 28.03 -14.54
C ARG A 170 -4.33 28.56 -14.93
N SER A 171 -5.37 28.24 -14.16
CA SER A 171 -6.76 28.65 -14.43
C SER A 171 -7.00 30.13 -14.11
#